data_AF-A0A8T4P5W3-F1
#
_entry.id   AF-A0A8T4P5W3-F1
#
_cell.length_a   1.000
_cell.length_b   1.000
_cell.length_c   1.000
_cell.angle_alpha   90.00
_cell.angle_beta   90.00
_cell.angle_gamma   90.00
#
_symmetry.space_group_name_H-M   'P 1'
#
loop_
_entity.id
_entity.type
_entity.pdbx_description
1 polymer ?
#
loop_
_entity_poly.entity_id
_entity_poly.type
_entity_poly.pdbx_seq_one_letter_code
_entity_poly.pdbx_strand_id
1 'polypeptide(L)'
;MPIQLWGYNPILQNQVYGRDIRMPQVYGSILKAVVVLERFREATEDDVVSFLREKAKDALRRKSQDFGEELGQFDKTFAKFPKKFLEDLIRGRMDCITFVRQYIGAPWIKEGQPLKEYVHIRYGLIPEETIEYNQSIGIEVNMEFFIAGLLHQQLLEQRLGEKFKLKFLLENGRLSKKQGIDLSIAKRVSESENFFVSAPHYDPREIGELVNVIYAGLPTQREISEIKDMKYKVVEEFAYTTLRRLIETAQK
;
A
#
# COMPACT_ATOMS: atom_id res chain seq x y z
N MET A 1 21.12 -2.47 -4.35
CA MET A 1 21.80 -1.14 -4.53
C MET A 1 20.77 -0.07 -4.21
N PRO A 2 21.14 1.08 -3.63
CA PRO A 2 20.17 2.13 -3.37
C PRO A 2 19.61 2.66 -4.69
N ILE A 3 18.28 2.74 -4.79
CA ILE A 3 17.56 3.38 -5.89
C ILE A 3 17.86 4.87 -5.86
N GLN A 4 18.11 5.48 -7.02
CA GLN A 4 18.37 6.92 -7.14
C GLN A 4 17.29 7.59 -7.98
N LEU A 5 16.54 8.50 -7.38
CA LEU A 5 15.57 9.34 -8.09
C LEU A 5 16.21 10.70 -8.37
N TRP A 6 16.51 10.99 -9.62
CA TRP A 6 17.20 12.23 -9.99
C TRP A 6 16.44 13.48 -9.54
N GLY A 7 17.14 14.40 -8.89
CA GLY A 7 16.55 15.61 -8.31
C GLY A 7 15.89 15.40 -6.94
N TYR A 8 15.84 14.17 -6.41
CA TYR A 8 15.35 13.89 -5.06
C TYR A 8 16.44 13.26 -4.18
N ASN A 9 16.39 13.57 -2.90
CA ASN A 9 17.25 12.99 -1.88
C ASN A 9 16.52 11.82 -1.19
N PRO A 10 17.18 10.67 -0.95
CA PRO A 10 16.57 9.60 -0.16
C PRO A 10 16.40 10.07 1.29
N ILE A 11 15.17 10.02 1.81
CA ILE A 11 14.87 10.24 3.23
C ILE A 11 14.86 8.88 3.94
N LEU A 12 14.12 7.92 3.37
CA LEU A 12 14.12 6.52 3.79
C LEU A 12 14.52 5.67 2.59
N GLN A 13 15.61 4.93 2.75
CA GLN A 13 16.22 4.19 1.65
C GLN A 13 15.20 3.31 0.92
N ASN A 14 15.16 3.45 -0.40
CA ASN A 14 14.29 2.71 -1.33
C ASN A 14 12.77 2.88 -1.10
N GLN A 15 12.34 3.80 -0.22
CA GLN A 15 10.94 3.96 0.18
C GLN A 15 10.45 5.39 0.04
N VAL A 16 11.19 6.37 0.58
CA VAL A 16 10.75 7.76 0.63
C VAL A 16 11.86 8.68 0.16
N TYR A 17 11.51 9.58 -0.76
CA TYR A 17 12.40 10.57 -1.33
C TYR A 17 11.82 11.96 -1.16
N GLY A 18 12.67 12.94 -0.92
CA GLY A 18 12.29 14.33 -0.70
C GLY A 18 13.07 15.29 -1.57
N ARG A 19 12.41 16.39 -1.97
CA ARG A 19 13.05 17.56 -2.58
C ARG A 19 12.42 18.81 -2.01
N ASP A 20 13.24 19.78 -1.63
CA ASP A 20 12.74 21.04 -1.10
C ASP A 20 12.25 21.93 -2.26
N ILE A 21 11.08 22.53 -2.07
CA ILE A 21 10.43 23.44 -3.01
C ILE A 21 10.13 24.74 -2.27
N ARG A 22 10.55 25.86 -2.86
CA ARG A 22 10.18 27.20 -2.39
C ARG A 22 8.96 27.67 -3.17
N MET A 23 7.82 27.81 -2.50
CA MET A 23 6.63 28.42 -3.09
C MET A 23 6.53 29.89 -2.65
N PRO A 24 6.68 30.87 -3.55
CA PRO A 24 6.63 32.30 -3.19
C PRO A 24 5.29 32.75 -2.61
N GLN A 25 4.21 32.00 -2.87
CA GLN A 25 2.83 32.40 -2.56
C GLN A 25 2.29 31.77 -1.26
N VAL A 26 3.02 30.84 -0.63
CA VAL A 26 2.63 30.18 0.62
C VAL A 26 3.64 30.56 1.69
N TYR A 27 3.41 31.69 2.35
CA TYR A 27 3.99 32.07 3.66
C TYR A 27 5.50 31.85 3.89
N GLY A 28 6.36 31.94 2.87
CA GLY A 28 7.82 31.84 3.06
C GLY A 28 8.31 30.51 3.64
N SER A 29 7.43 29.52 3.82
CA SER A 29 7.73 28.23 4.41
C SER A 29 8.26 27.27 3.35
N ILE A 30 9.26 26.49 3.74
CA ILE A 30 9.87 25.48 2.87
C ILE A 30 8.91 24.30 2.79
N LEU A 31 8.51 23.96 1.57
CA LEU A 31 7.69 22.77 1.31
C LEU A 31 8.59 21.63 0.88
N LYS A 32 8.32 20.43 1.39
CA LYS A 32 9.00 19.22 0.96
C LYS A 32 8.10 18.46 -0.01
N ALA A 33 8.54 18.35 -1.26
CA ALA A 33 7.93 17.43 -2.20
C ALA A 33 8.39 16.02 -1.87
N VAL A 34 7.43 15.15 -1.56
CA VAL A 34 7.67 13.79 -1.11
C VAL A 34 7.20 12.80 -2.16
N VAL A 35 8.04 11.82 -2.46
CA VAL A 35 7.73 10.66 -3.31
C VAL A 35 7.85 9.42 -2.43
N VAL A 36 6.73 8.72 -2.25
CA VAL A 36 6.70 7.41 -1.57
C VAL A 36 6.56 6.33 -2.62
N LEU A 37 7.50 5.37 -2.63
CA LEU A 37 7.48 4.18 -3.49
C LEU A 37 6.98 2.97 -2.71
N GLU A 38 5.98 2.30 -3.26
CA GLU A 38 5.43 1.06 -2.70
C GLU A 38 5.32 0.02 -3.81
N ARG A 39 5.74 -1.21 -3.56
CA ARG A 39 5.43 -2.33 -4.43
C ARG A 39 4.18 -3.02 -3.91
N PHE A 40 3.30 -3.39 -4.82
CA PHE A 40 2.05 -4.05 -4.51
C PHE A 40 1.88 -5.26 -5.42
N ARG A 41 1.47 -6.38 -4.85
CA ARG A 41 1.01 -7.55 -5.60
C ARG A 41 -0.44 -7.79 -5.22
N GLU A 42 -1.29 -8.02 -6.22
CA GLU A 42 -2.68 -8.40 -5.95
C GLU A 42 -2.71 -9.68 -5.10
N ALA A 43 -3.46 -9.63 -4.01
CA ALA A 43 -3.64 -10.75 -3.11
C ALA A 43 -4.52 -11.81 -3.76
N THR A 44 -4.16 -13.08 -3.61
CA THR A 44 -5.02 -14.22 -3.99
C THR A 44 -5.92 -14.65 -2.84
N GLU A 45 -6.94 -15.47 -3.13
CA GLU A 45 -7.70 -16.17 -2.08
C GLU A 45 -6.76 -16.99 -1.19
N ASP A 46 -5.77 -17.65 -1.78
CA ASP A 46 -4.83 -18.49 -1.04
C ASP A 46 -3.92 -17.69 -0.11
N ASP A 47 -3.55 -16.47 -0.50
CA ASP A 47 -2.80 -15.56 0.38
C ASP A 47 -3.62 -15.21 1.63
N VAL A 48 -4.89 -14.85 1.44
CA VAL A 48 -5.82 -14.52 2.52
C VAL A 48 -6.10 -15.73 3.41
N VAL A 49 -6.37 -16.89 2.82
CA VAL A 49 -6.58 -18.14 3.56
C VAL A 49 -5.33 -18.50 4.37
N SER A 50 -4.14 -18.42 3.76
CA SER A 50 -2.88 -18.72 4.46
C SER A 50 -2.66 -17.79 5.64
N PHE A 51 -2.88 -16.50 5.46
CA PHE A 51 -2.82 -15.50 6.52
C PHE A 51 -3.80 -15.83 7.67
N LEU A 52 -5.06 -16.14 7.33
CA LEU A 52 -6.07 -16.50 8.32
C LEU A 52 -5.70 -17.77 9.09
N ARG A 53 -5.08 -18.75 8.43
CA ARG A 53 -4.59 -19.98 9.08
C ARG A 53 -3.46 -19.70 10.05
N GLU A 54 -2.53 -18.82 9.70
CA GLU A 54 -1.46 -18.39 10.62
C GLU A 54 -2.03 -17.69 11.85
N LYS A 55 -2.93 -16.72 11.65
CA LYS A 55 -3.58 -16.03 12.77
C LYS A 55 -4.46 -16.94 13.62
N ALA A 56 -5.11 -17.94 13.03
CA ALA A 56 -5.85 -18.95 13.80
C ALA A 56 -4.92 -19.81 14.69
N LYS A 57 -3.71 -20.15 14.21
CA LYS A 57 -2.69 -20.83 15.04
C LYS A 57 -2.28 -19.96 16.22
N ASP A 58 -2.01 -18.68 15.97
CA ASP A 58 -1.62 -17.73 17.01
C ASP A 58 -2.73 -17.56 18.06
N ALA A 59 -3.98 -17.42 17.61
CA ALA A 59 -5.15 -17.31 18.48
C ALA A 59 -5.37 -18.56 19.35
N LEU A 60 -5.17 -19.77 18.81
CA LEU A 60 -5.27 -21.01 19.61
C LEU A 60 -4.12 -21.13 20.63
N ARG A 61 -2.89 -20.77 20.24
CA ARG A 61 -1.73 -20.78 21.15
C ARG A 61 -1.92 -19.80 22.32
N ARG A 62 -2.42 -18.60 22.03
CA ARG A 62 -2.72 -17.59 23.06
C ARG A 62 -3.91 -17.97 23.94
N LYS A 63 -4.96 -18.62 23.41
CA LYS A 63 -6.03 -19.18 24.28
C LYS A 63 -5.51 -20.24 25.26
N SER A 64 -4.39 -20.89 24.97
CA SER A 64 -3.75 -21.86 25.88
C SER A 64 -2.72 -21.26 26.83
N GLN A 65 -2.37 -19.98 26.67
CA GLN A 65 -1.40 -19.27 27.52
C GLN A 65 -2.07 -17.99 28.03
N ASP A 66 -2.40 -17.95 29.32
CA ASP A 66 -3.09 -16.84 29.96
C ASP A 66 -2.14 -15.62 30.06
N PHE A 67 -1.95 -14.92 28.94
CA PHE A 67 -1.18 -13.68 28.87
C PHE A 67 -2.15 -12.51 28.96
N GLY A 68 -1.96 -11.66 29.96
CA GLY A 68 -2.65 -10.38 30.14
C GLY A 68 -2.27 -9.32 29.11
N GLU A 69 -1.97 -9.71 27.86
CA GLU A 69 -1.68 -8.79 26.77
C GLU A 69 -2.97 -8.21 26.18
N GLU A 70 -2.95 -6.90 25.89
CA GLU A 70 -4.02 -6.24 25.15
C GLU A 70 -4.16 -6.86 23.76
N LEU A 71 -5.22 -7.65 23.57
CA LEU A 71 -5.49 -8.30 22.29
C LEU A 71 -5.68 -7.24 21.19
N GLY A 72 -4.91 -7.37 20.11
CA GLY A 72 -5.14 -6.63 18.87
C GLY A 72 -6.55 -6.90 18.33
N GLN A 73 -7.08 -5.97 17.54
CA GLN A 73 -8.45 -6.04 17.01
C GLN A 73 -8.72 -7.32 16.19
N PHE A 74 -7.68 -7.84 15.53
CA PHE A 74 -7.72 -9.11 14.79
C PHE A 74 -7.90 -10.32 15.72
N ASP A 75 -7.17 -10.37 16.83
CA ASP A 75 -7.21 -11.48 17.79
C ASP A 75 -8.54 -11.54 18.54
N LYS A 76 -9.11 -10.38 18.88
CA LYS A 76 -10.47 -10.25 19.43
C LYS A 76 -11.52 -10.80 18.47
N THR A 77 -11.31 -10.63 17.17
CA THR A 77 -12.21 -11.13 16.11
C THR A 77 -12.13 -12.66 16.00
N PHE A 78 -10.92 -13.23 16.00
CA PHE A 78 -10.74 -14.69 16.01
C PHE A 78 -11.27 -15.37 17.26
N ALA A 79 -11.19 -14.71 18.42
CA ALA A 79 -11.66 -15.26 19.68
C ALA A 79 -13.14 -15.65 19.66
N LYS A 80 -13.95 -14.98 18.82
CA LYS A 80 -15.40 -15.19 18.66
C LYS A 80 -15.76 -16.47 17.89
N PHE A 81 -14.83 -17.07 17.17
CA PHE A 81 -15.10 -18.30 16.41
C PHE A 81 -15.05 -19.55 17.29
N PRO A 82 -15.87 -20.59 17.00
CA PRO A 82 -15.79 -21.88 17.68
C PRO A 82 -14.40 -22.52 17.53
N LYS A 83 -13.90 -23.16 18.60
CA LYS A 83 -12.60 -23.85 18.58
C LYS A 83 -12.46 -24.83 17.41
N LYS A 84 -13.51 -25.60 17.12
CA LYS A 84 -13.56 -26.55 16.01
C LYS A 84 -13.36 -25.88 14.64
N PHE A 85 -13.91 -24.69 14.43
CA PHE A 85 -13.71 -23.93 13.20
C PHE A 85 -12.24 -23.53 13.04
N LEU A 86 -11.62 -23.02 14.12
CA LEU A 86 -10.21 -22.65 14.11
C LEU A 86 -9.31 -23.87 13.83
N GLU A 87 -9.59 -25.01 14.45
CA GLU A 87 -8.87 -26.27 14.21
C GLU A 87 -9.02 -26.76 12.76
N ASP A 88 -10.24 -26.75 12.21
CA ASP A 88 -10.52 -27.15 10.83
C ASP A 88 -9.84 -26.21 9.82
N LEU A 89 -9.82 -24.90 10.10
CA LEU A 89 -9.10 -23.90 9.30
C LEU A 89 -7.59 -24.17 9.33
N ILE A 90 -7.00 -24.36 10.51
CA ILE A 90 -5.56 -24.64 10.67
C ILE A 90 -5.15 -25.92 9.93
N ARG A 91 -5.95 -26.98 10.07
CA ARG A 91 -5.72 -28.27 9.38
C ARG A 91 -5.94 -28.19 7.87
N GLY A 92 -6.54 -27.12 7.37
CA GLY A 92 -6.81 -26.95 5.94
C GLY A 92 -7.92 -27.86 5.45
N ARG A 93 -8.95 -28.11 6.28
CA ARG A 93 -10.08 -28.97 5.90
C ARG A 93 -10.85 -28.32 4.73
N MET A 94 -10.97 -29.05 3.62
CA MET A 94 -11.52 -28.52 2.36
C MET A 94 -12.88 -27.84 2.50
N ASP A 95 -13.81 -28.41 3.28
CA ASP A 95 -15.14 -27.82 3.49
C ASP A 95 -15.04 -26.46 4.19
N CYS A 96 -14.16 -26.35 5.18
CA CYS A 96 -13.92 -25.11 5.92
C CYS A 96 -13.24 -24.05 5.05
N ILE A 97 -12.24 -24.45 4.24
CA ILE A 97 -11.56 -23.54 3.32
C ILE A 97 -12.51 -23.04 2.24
N THR A 98 -13.32 -23.94 1.66
CA THR A 98 -14.35 -23.59 0.67
C THR A 98 -15.36 -22.62 1.27
N PHE A 99 -15.82 -22.88 2.49
CA PHE A 99 -16.70 -21.97 3.21
C PHE A 99 -16.05 -20.60 3.41
N VAL A 100 -14.80 -20.51 3.88
CA VAL A 100 -14.09 -19.22 4.05
C VAL A 100 -13.98 -18.47 2.73
N ARG A 101 -13.61 -19.15 1.63
CA ARG A 101 -13.46 -18.55 0.30
C ARG A 101 -14.72 -17.84 -0.19
N GLN A 102 -15.91 -18.35 0.13
CA GLN A 102 -17.19 -17.71 -0.22
C GLN A 102 -17.36 -16.30 0.36
N TYR A 103 -16.64 -15.96 1.43
CA TYR A 103 -16.74 -14.66 2.11
C TYR A 103 -15.57 -13.73 1.83
N ILE A 104 -14.50 -14.24 1.19
CA ILE A 104 -13.41 -13.39 0.73
C ILE A 104 -14.00 -12.43 -0.29
N GLY A 105 -13.91 -11.12 -0.01
CA GLY A 105 -14.40 -10.10 -0.93
C GLY A 105 -13.60 -10.15 -2.22
N ALA A 106 -14.14 -10.86 -3.22
CA ALA A 106 -13.64 -11.04 -4.59
C ALA A 106 -12.20 -10.53 -4.79
N PRO A 107 -11.17 -11.34 -4.51
CA PRO A 107 -9.82 -10.97 -4.92
C PRO A 107 -9.75 -10.99 -6.44
N TRP A 108 -8.97 -10.06 -6.98
CA TRP A 108 -9.03 -9.61 -8.37
C TRP A 108 -8.53 -10.66 -9.38
N ILE A 109 -8.04 -11.81 -8.88
CA ILE A 109 -7.38 -12.85 -9.65
C ILE A 109 -8.03 -14.18 -9.30
N LYS A 110 -8.74 -14.75 -10.27
CA LYS A 110 -9.22 -16.14 -10.20
C LYS A 110 -8.06 -17.12 -10.37
N GLU A 111 -8.25 -18.34 -9.89
CA GLU A 111 -7.30 -19.44 -10.08
C GLU A 111 -6.90 -19.57 -11.57
N GLY A 112 -5.60 -19.58 -11.85
CA GLY A 112 -5.04 -19.63 -13.22
C GLY A 112 -4.85 -18.28 -13.92
N GLN A 113 -5.29 -17.15 -13.35
CA GLN A 113 -4.99 -15.82 -13.89
C GLN A 113 -3.58 -15.35 -13.47
N PRO A 114 -2.87 -14.61 -14.36
CA PRO A 114 -1.55 -14.08 -14.03
C PRO A 114 -1.65 -13.06 -12.90
N LEU A 115 -0.70 -13.17 -11.97
CA LEU A 115 -0.60 -12.25 -10.85
C LEU A 115 -0.16 -10.87 -11.31
N LYS A 116 -1.01 -9.88 -11.09
CA LYS A 116 -0.68 -8.49 -11.38
C LYS A 116 0.13 -7.92 -10.23
N GLU A 117 1.29 -7.40 -10.59
CA GLU A 117 2.16 -6.67 -9.69
C GLU A 117 2.24 -5.22 -10.16
N TYR A 118 2.40 -4.32 -9.21
CA TYR A 118 2.34 -2.90 -9.45
C TYR A 118 3.41 -2.16 -8.65
N VAL A 119 3.91 -1.06 -9.21
CA VAL A 119 4.58 -0.02 -8.45
C VAL A 119 3.60 1.12 -8.24
N HIS A 120 3.35 1.42 -6.98
CA HIS A 120 2.56 2.57 -6.54
C HIS A 120 3.50 3.69 -6.13
N ILE A 121 3.12 4.90 -6.51
CA ILE A 121 3.90 6.10 -6.24
C ILE A 121 2.94 7.14 -5.71
N ARG A 122 3.15 7.57 -4.48
CA ARG A 122 2.41 8.71 -3.92
C ARG A 122 3.29 9.93 -4.00
N TYR A 123 2.73 11.01 -4.53
CA TYR A 123 3.40 12.28 -4.62
C TYR A 123 2.56 13.36 -3.95
N GLY A 124 3.22 14.23 -3.21
CA GLY A 124 2.57 15.39 -2.61
C GLY A 124 3.54 16.31 -1.90
N LEU A 125 3.00 17.32 -1.23
CA LEU A 125 3.78 18.34 -0.54
C LEU A 125 3.47 18.31 0.96
N ILE A 126 4.51 18.37 1.77
CA ILE A 126 4.38 18.46 3.23
C ILE A 126 5.21 19.67 3.69
N PRO A 127 4.66 20.59 4.49
CA PRO A 127 5.45 21.65 5.12
C PRO A 127 6.60 21.06 5.94
N GLU A 128 7.80 21.61 5.80
CA GLU A 128 8.96 21.16 6.57
C GLU A 128 8.71 21.28 8.08
N GLU A 129 8.08 22.37 8.51
CA GLU A 129 7.67 22.61 9.91
C GLU A 129 6.80 21.48 10.48
N THR A 130 5.96 20.84 9.66
CA THR A 130 5.14 19.70 10.09
C THR A 130 6.02 18.47 10.36
N ILE A 131 7.08 18.28 9.57
CA ILE A 131 8.01 17.17 9.75
C ILE A 131 8.83 17.40 11.02
N GLU A 132 9.40 18.61 11.17
CA GLU A 132 10.21 18.99 12.32
C GLU A 132 9.43 18.93 13.64
N TYR A 133 8.19 19.44 13.65
CA TYR A 133 7.33 19.40 14.83
C TYR A 133 7.06 17.96 15.29
N ASN A 134 6.66 17.08 14.38
CA ASN A 134 6.37 15.68 14.73
C ASN A 134 7.62 14.93 15.24
N GLN A 135 8.79 15.21 14.65
CA GLN A 135 10.06 14.68 15.15
C GLN A 135 10.38 15.20 16.56
N SER A 136 10.13 16.49 16.83
CA SER A 136 10.39 17.12 18.13
C SER A 136 9.58 16.53 19.28
N ILE A 137 8.38 16.00 18.98
CA ILE A 137 7.52 15.31 19.96
C ILE A 137 7.73 13.78 19.98
N GLY A 138 8.77 13.29 19.31
CA GLY A 138 9.22 11.89 19.38
C GLY A 138 8.50 10.92 18.45
N ILE A 139 7.77 11.40 17.42
CA ILE A 139 7.17 10.51 16.43
C ILE A 139 8.25 9.94 15.51
N GLU A 140 8.28 8.61 15.40
CA GLU A 140 9.22 7.91 14.55
C GLU A 140 9.00 8.22 13.05
N VAL A 141 10.09 8.53 12.36
CA VAL A 141 10.08 8.83 10.92
C VAL A 141 10.23 7.53 10.14
N ASN A 142 9.10 6.99 9.71
CA ASN A 142 9.02 5.81 8.85
C ASN A 142 8.14 6.09 7.62
N MET A 143 7.92 5.09 6.77
CA MET A 143 7.14 5.28 5.54
C MET A 143 5.67 5.63 5.86
N GLU A 144 5.12 5.03 6.91
CA GLU A 144 3.77 5.27 7.40
C GLU A 144 3.57 6.71 7.88
N PHE A 145 4.59 7.32 8.50
CA PHE A 145 4.60 8.75 8.85
C PHE A 145 4.37 9.63 7.62
N PHE A 146 5.10 9.38 6.52
CA PHE A 146 4.94 10.17 5.30
C PHE A 146 3.59 9.92 4.62
N ILE A 147 3.11 8.68 4.58
CA ILE A 147 1.78 8.36 4.03
C ILE A 147 0.69 9.07 4.85
N ALA A 148 0.77 9.03 6.18
CA ALA A 148 -0.17 9.72 7.06
C ALA A 148 -0.15 11.24 6.85
N GLY A 149 1.04 11.83 6.71
CA GLY A 149 1.21 13.25 6.39
C GLY A 149 0.57 13.62 5.05
N LEU A 150 0.82 12.84 3.99
CA LEU A 150 0.21 13.07 2.68
C LEU A 150 -1.33 12.97 2.72
N LEU A 151 -1.87 12.04 3.50
CA LEU A 151 -3.32 11.83 3.60
C LEU A 151 -4.00 12.70 4.68
N HIS A 152 -3.24 13.57 5.36
CA HIS A 152 -3.77 14.38 6.44
C HIS A 152 -4.79 15.40 5.93
N GLN A 153 -6.02 15.36 6.47
CA GLN A 153 -7.14 16.13 5.96
C GLN A 153 -6.86 17.64 5.88
N GLN A 154 -6.26 18.23 6.92
CA GLN A 154 -5.95 19.66 6.92
C GLN A 154 -4.94 20.06 5.83
N LEU A 155 -3.96 19.19 5.54
CA LEU A 155 -3.00 19.45 4.46
C LEU A 155 -3.64 19.32 3.08
N LEU A 156 -4.58 18.39 2.92
CA LEU A 156 -5.37 18.25 1.69
C LEU A 156 -6.27 19.47 1.45
N GLU A 157 -6.93 19.98 2.50
CA GLU A 157 -7.75 21.20 2.44
C GLU A 157 -6.92 22.43 2.04
N GLN A 158 -5.66 22.49 2.48
CA GLN A 158 -4.69 23.52 2.08
C GLN A 158 -4.04 23.28 0.71
N ARG A 159 -4.42 22.21 0.00
CA ARG A 159 -3.80 21.78 -1.26
C ARG A 159 -2.29 21.52 -1.12
N LEU A 160 -1.80 21.05 0.01
CA LEU A 160 -0.41 20.65 0.19
C LEU A 160 -0.23 19.15 0.06
N GLY A 161 -0.98 18.33 0.81
CA GLY A 161 -0.84 16.88 0.99
C GLY A 161 -0.74 16.02 -0.28
N GLU A 162 -1.41 14.87 -0.34
CA GLU A 162 -1.37 14.03 -1.55
C GLU A 162 -1.93 14.81 -2.74
N LYS A 163 -1.09 14.97 -3.78
CA LYS A 163 -1.48 15.63 -5.03
C LYS A 163 -2.06 14.61 -5.99
N PHE A 164 -1.35 13.49 -6.13
CA PHE A 164 -1.79 12.37 -6.95
C PHE A 164 -1.02 11.11 -6.57
N LYS A 165 -1.62 9.99 -6.94
CA LYS A 165 -1.03 8.67 -6.88
C LYS A 165 -0.90 8.13 -8.30
N LEU A 166 0.27 7.57 -8.60
CA LEU A 166 0.52 6.81 -9.82
C LEU A 166 0.54 5.32 -9.50
N LYS A 167 0.04 4.52 -10.44
CA LYS A 167 0.12 3.06 -10.39
C LYS A 167 0.58 2.56 -11.75
N PHE A 168 1.66 1.77 -11.76
CA PHE A 168 2.24 1.17 -12.95
C PHE A 168 2.14 -0.33 -12.86
N LEU A 169 1.56 -0.99 -13.87
CA LEU A 169 1.61 -2.45 -13.98
C LEU A 169 3.05 -2.88 -14.27
N LEU A 170 3.48 -3.94 -13.59
CA LEU A 170 4.75 -4.59 -13.81
C LEU A 170 4.61 -5.75 -14.80
N GLU A 171 5.46 -5.74 -15.82
CA GLU A 171 5.62 -6.83 -16.79
C GLU A 171 6.90 -7.61 -16.43
N ASN A 172 6.75 -8.82 -15.90
CA ASN A 172 7.88 -9.64 -15.43
C ASN A 172 8.80 -8.90 -14.44
N GLY A 173 8.18 -8.17 -13.49
CA GLY A 173 8.88 -7.40 -12.48
C GLY A 173 9.56 -6.13 -13.00
N ARG A 174 9.24 -5.66 -14.21
CA ARG A 174 9.74 -4.41 -14.81
C ARG A 174 8.60 -3.44 -15.05
N LEU A 175 8.88 -2.13 -15.03
CA LEU A 175 7.90 -1.14 -15.49
C LEU A 175 7.52 -1.42 -16.95
N SER A 176 6.23 -1.24 -17.26
CA SER A 176 5.72 -1.31 -18.63
C SER A 176 6.43 -0.31 -19.56
N LYS A 177 6.25 -0.42 -20.88
CA LYS A 177 6.95 0.45 -21.83
C LYS A 177 6.55 1.92 -21.65
N LYS A 178 7.55 2.77 -21.39
CA LYS A 178 7.39 4.23 -21.20
C LYS A 178 6.57 4.89 -22.31
N GLN A 179 6.78 4.50 -23.57
CA GLN A 179 6.07 5.08 -24.73
C GLN A 179 4.54 4.99 -24.59
N GLY A 180 4.01 3.89 -24.05
CA GLY A 180 2.57 3.75 -23.81
C GLY A 180 2.07 4.70 -22.73
N ILE A 181 2.87 4.88 -21.67
CA ILE A 181 2.56 5.80 -20.57
C ILE A 181 2.61 7.26 -21.03
N ASP A 182 3.66 7.64 -21.76
CA ASP A 182 3.82 8.99 -22.31
C ASP A 182 2.63 9.36 -23.20
N LEU A 183 2.12 8.40 -23.99
CA LEU A 183 0.92 8.61 -24.80
C LEU A 183 -0.33 8.80 -23.93
N SER A 184 -0.52 8.02 -22.87
CA SER A 184 -1.61 8.19 -21.91
C SER A 184 -1.56 9.56 -21.25
N ILE A 185 -0.37 10.02 -20.82
CA ILE A 185 -0.15 11.33 -20.21
C ILE A 185 -0.46 12.46 -21.21
N ALA A 186 0.05 12.36 -22.44
CA ALA A 186 -0.19 13.36 -23.48
C ALA A 186 -1.68 13.48 -23.84
N LYS A 187 -2.41 12.37 -23.80
CA LYS A 187 -3.86 12.31 -24.02
C LYS A 187 -4.69 12.61 -22.77
N ARG A 188 -4.06 12.91 -21.62
CA ARG A 188 -4.72 13.16 -20.32
C ARG A 188 -5.61 12.00 -19.87
N VAL A 189 -5.24 10.76 -20.22
CA VAL A 189 -5.91 9.56 -19.77
C VAL A 189 -5.49 9.31 -18.33
N SER A 190 -6.46 9.28 -17.41
CA SER A 190 -6.23 9.00 -15.99
C SER A 190 -6.12 7.51 -15.68
N GLU A 191 -6.68 6.64 -16.52
CA GLU A 191 -6.65 5.19 -16.31
C GLU A 191 -6.51 4.43 -17.63
N SER A 192 -5.60 3.49 -17.64
CA SER A 192 -5.33 2.54 -18.71
C SER A 192 -4.90 1.20 -18.08
N GLU A 193 -4.79 0.16 -18.89
CA GLU A 193 -4.40 -1.17 -18.41
C GLU A 193 -3.08 -1.17 -17.60
N ASN A 194 -2.11 -0.38 -18.05
CA ASN A 194 -0.75 -0.39 -17.51
C ASN A 194 -0.43 0.81 -16.61
N PHE A 195 -1.33 1.79 -16.53
CA PHE A 195 -1.08 3.06 -15.86
C PHE A 195 -2.34 3.72 -15.36
N PHE A 196 -2.26 4.23 -14.15
CA PHE A 196 -3.33 4.96 -13.48
C PHE A 196 -2.78 6.20 -12.75
N VAL A 197 -3.56 7.27 -12.75
CA VAL A 197 -3.36 8.53 -12.03
C VAL A 197 -4.64 8.82 -11.24
N SER A 198 -4.52 9.01 -9.93
CA SER A 198 -5.70 9.26 -9.08
C SER A 198 -6.36 10.62 -9.31
N ALA A 199 -5.62 11.61 -9.81
CA ALA A 199 -6.16 12.93 -10.13
C ALA A 199 -6.77 12.91 -11.54
N PRO A 200 -8.08 13.17 -11.73
CA PRO A 200 -8.70 13.14 -13.07
C PRO A 200 -8.33 14.33 -13.96
N HIS A 201 -7.88 15.45 -13.37
CA HIS A 201 -7.51 16.67 -14.07
C HIS A 201 -6.08 17.12 -13.69
N TYR A 202 -5.10 16.24 -13.91
CA TYR A 202 -3.69 16.51 -13.61
C TYR A 202 -3.02 17.41 -14.66
N ASP A 203 -1.92 18.07 -14.26
CA ASP A 203 -0.99 18.72 -15.20
C ASP A 203 -0.08 17.66 -15.85
N PRO A 204 -0.16 17.43 -17.17
CA PRO A 204 0.69 16.45 -17.85
C PRO A 204 2.18 16.72 -17.72
N ARG A 205 2.59 17.98 -17.50
CA ARG A 205 4.01 18.34 -17.32
C ARG A 205 4.52 17.81 -15.98
N GLU A 206 3.79 18.06 -14.90
CA GLU A 206 4.14 17.60 -13.56
C GLU A 206 4.19 16.07 -13.50
N ILE A 207 3.18 15.39 -14.05
CA ILE A 207 3.18 13.92 -14.11
C ILE A 207 4.34 13.42 -14.99
N GLY A 208 4.53 14.01 -16.17
CA GLY A 208 5.60 13.62 -17.10
C GLY A 208 7.00 13.75 -16.50
N GLU A 209 7.27 14.83 -15.77
CA GLU A 209 8.52 15.02 -15.04
C GLU A 209 8.74 13.93 -14.00
N LEU A 210 7.73 13.63 -13.17
CA LEU A 210 7.85 12.55 -12.19
C LEU A 210 8.03 11.20 -12.87
N VAL A 211 7.28 10.90 -13.93
CA VAL A 211 7.43 9.65 -14.69
C VAL A 211 8.84 9.52 -15.27
N ASN A 212 9.43 10.58 -15.80
CA ASN A 212 10.81 10.55 -16.27
C ASN A 212 11.80 10.19 -15.15
N VAL A 213 11.64 10.80 -13.97
CA VAL A 213 12.45 10.48 -12.78
C VAL A 213 12.30 9.02 -12.36
N ILE A 214 11.07 8.50 -12.38
CA ILE A 214 10.77 7.12 -12.00
C ILE A 214 11.36 6.11 -12.97
N TYR A 215 11.21 6.33 -14.28
CA TYR A 215 11.79 5.43 -15.29
C TYR A 215 13.32 5.46 -15.31
N ALA A 216 13.93 6.60 -14.97
CA ALA A 216 15.38 6.69 -14.80
C ALA A 216 15.86 5.99 -13.52
N GLY A 217 15.08 6.05 -12.44
CA GLY A 217 15.45 5.48 -11.14
C GLY A 217 15.12 3.99 -10.97
N LEU A 218 14.15 3.45 -11.72
CA LEU A 218 13.72 2.05 -11.68
C LEU A 218 13.89 1.33 -13.03
N PRO A 219 15.09 1.33 -13.64
CA PRO A 219 15.28 0.83 -15.00
C PRO A 219 15.20 -0.70 -15.09
N THR A 220 15.45 -1.43 -14.00
CA THR A 220 15.47 -2.90 -14.02
C THR A 220 14.63 -3.54 -12.93
N GLN A 221 14.38 -4.85 -13.10
CA GLN A 221 13.70 -5.69 -12.12
C GLN A 221 14.41 -5.69 -10.77
N ARG A 222 15.74 -5.52 -10.74
CA ARG A 222 16.52 -5.49 -9.51
C ARG A 222 16.11 -4.31 -8.65
N GLU A 223 16.06 -3.10 -9.20
CA GLU A 223 15.65 -1.91 -8.44
C GLU A 223 14.21 -2.04 -7.94
N ILE A 224 13.31 -2.55 -8.77
CA ILE A 224 11.90 -2.78 -8.38
C ILE A 224 11.79 -3.81 -7.24
N SER A 225 12.65 -4.83 -7.22
CA SER A 225 12.67 -5.83 -6.14
C SER A 225 13.11 -5.29 -4.78
N GLU A 226 13.79 -4.14 -4.77
CA GLU A 226 14.30 -3.47 -3.57
C GLU A 226 13.26 -2.53 -2.94
N ILE A 227 12.14 -2.28 -3.62
CA ILE A 227 11.02 -1.49 -3.10
C ILE A 227 10.24 -2.33 -2.09
N LYS A 228 9.86 -1.72 -0.95
CA LYS A 228 9.08 -2.37 0.10
C LYS A 228 7.76 -2.92 -0.47
N ASP A 229 7.54 -4.21 -0.26
CA ASP A 229 6.31 -4.90 -0.66
C ASP A 229 5.23 -4.73 0.40
N MET A 230 4.08 -4.20 -0.02
CA MET A 230 2.93 -3.92 0.82
C MET A 230 1.86 -5.01 0.76
N LYS A 231 2.15 -6.14 0.10
CA LYS A 231 1.24 -7.30 0.02
C LYS A 231 0.66 -7.69 1.37
N TYR A 232 1.48 -7.78 2.42
CA TYR A 232 1.01 -8.23 3.73
C TYR A 232 -0.11 -7.35 4.31
N LYS A 233 0.02 -6.01 4.21
CA LYS A 233 -1.02 -5.09 4.71
C LYS A 233 -2.35 -5.27 3.98
N VAL A 234 -2.28 -5.50 2.68
CA VAL A 234 -3.46 -5.69 1.82
C VAL A 234 -4.14 -7.02 2.15
N VAL A 235 -3.35 -8.09 2.27
CA VAL A 235 -3.84 -9.41 2.69
C VAL A 235 -4.50 -9.31 4.06
N GLU A 236 -3.93 -8.55 4.99
CA GLU A 236 -4.50 -8.30 6.32
C GLU A 236 -5.85 -7.58 6.26
N GLU A 237 -5.99 -6.51 5.46
CA GLU A 237 -7.26 -5.80 5.27
C GLU A 237 -8.36 -6.71 4.70
N PHE A 238 -8.03 -7.54 3.70
CA PHE A 238 -8.96 -8.51 3.14
C PHE A 238 -9.33 -9.60 4.14
N ALA A 239 -8.35 -10.12 4.87
CA ALA A 239 -8.55 -11.11 5.91
C ALA A 239 -9.48 -10.55 7.02
N TYR A 240 -9.30 -9.29 7.42
CA TYR A 240 -10.17 -8.61 8.37
C TYR A 240 -11.61 -8.51 7.86
N THR A 241 -11.78 -8.05 6.61
CA THR A 241 -13.10 -7.93 5.98
C THR A 241 -13.80 -9.28 5.87
N THR A 242 -13.04 -10.33 5.52
CA THR A 242 -13.53 -11.71 5.43
C THR A 242 -14.04 -12.21 6.79
N LEU A 243 -13.24 -12.03 7.85
CA LEU A 243 -13.63 -12.44 9.20
C LEU A 243 -14.88 -11.71 9.69
N ARG A 244 -14.99 -10.41 9.42
CA ARG A 244 -16.17 -9.63 9.78
C ARG A 244 -17.44 -10.20 9.14
N ARG A 245 -17.40 -10.51 7.84
CA ARG A 245 -18.53 -11.11 7.10
C ARG A 245 -18.91 -12.49 7.62
N LEU A 246 -17.91 -13.32 7.95
CA LEU A 246 -18.11 -14.65 8.53
C LEU A 246 -18.85 -14.56 9.88
N ILE A 247 -18.48 -13.61 10.74
CA ILE A 247 -19.15 -13.39 12.02
C ILE A 247 -20.58 -12.89 11.84
N GLU A 248 -20.78 -11.90 10.98
CA GLU A 248 -22.12 -11.34 10.69
C GLU A 248 -23.08 -12.41 10.15
N THR A 249 -22.56 -13.43 9.46
CA THR A 249 -23.36 -14.53 8.94
C THR A 249 -23.60 -15.63 9.97
N ALA A 250 -22.63 -15.91 10.85
CA ALA A 250 -22.78 -16.91 11.91
C ALA A 250 -23.71 -16.46 13.05
N GLN A 251 -24.06 -15.17 13.12
CA GLN A 251 -25.00 -14.60 14.09
C GLN A 251 -26.44 -14.49 13.59
N LYS A 252 -26.72 -14.88 12.33
CA LYS A 252 -28.06 -14.99 11.75
C LYS A 252 -28.53 -16.42 11.79
#